data_AF-A0A8C6P4C4-F1
#
_entry.id   AF-A0A8C6P4C4-F1
#
_cell.length_a   1.000
_cell.length_b   1.000
_cell.length_c   1.000
_cell.angle_alpha   90.00
_cell.angle_beta   90.00
_cell.angle_gamma   90.00
#
_symmetry.space_group_name_H-M   'P 1'
#
loop_
_entity.id
_entity.type
_entity.pdbx_description
1 polymer ?
#
loop_
_entity_poly.entity_id
_entity_poly.type
_entity_poly.pdbx_seq_one_letter_code
_entity_poly.pdbx_strand_id
1 'polypeptide(L)'
;MEKRVVALKTLIKEKKNTLDPQRWVQTETIRGFADFIHKKQTDKETDDSFDSKEMLLETEKEFIEAAKRNDVETMKRLGKGLNINARNVHNRTALHFAVAGKNKEAVQLLLQRRVKVDQKDKYGVAPLHLAAWFGSLDIMKLLVQVGAEQKIENEEGLNILHCAAINDHSEIVEYIINDLQMRELDRDDQSECRPFALAAEHGCVQMLNTLMEPHNMATMKPNKRGDTPLHLAARNGHLDAVQLLLQSFDTRDEVNTDGETALYQAADKGQEECVLALLEAGCDPNILTVAKCSALHPVSERGDTSLVQLLLEYHAHTDFKNQHLNAPLHLAVKNSHLPVIHSLLAAGCNINVTDKTSQTALHLAAESGRTEVVEMLLKAGMNLTLCDRQGKTALGVAARANEVIIVDMIIKAERYYAWRQANPELNESVHSEYPLTFKLDHRHETKQLRSIAWRLAYELLKAGDWKRLAEHWGFTKEQVSAISEQWTGQRSYKEHGNRMLLIWLHGEELTQRSPAKELYQALVHTGNGRAADKIRTEDENISSKSCRVS
;
A
#
# COMPACT_ATOMS: atom_id res chain seq x y z
N MET A 1 5.84 -24.45 4.26
CA MET A 1 7.18 -23.89 4.53
C MET A 1 8.02 -23.94 3.25
N GLU A 2 8.71 -25.04 2.91
CA GLU A 2 9.59 -25.08 1.72
C GLU A 2 8.87 -24.91 0.38
N LYS A 3 7.69 -25.50 0.17
CA LYS A 3 7.01 -25.44 -1.14
C LYS A 3 6.56 -24.04 -1.57
N ARG A 4 6.20 -23.16 -0.62
CA ARG A 4 5.77 -21.77 -0.91
C ARG A 4 6.97 -20.84 -1.07
N VAL A 5 8.01 -21.01 -0.26
CA VAL A 5 9.30 -20.34 -0.45
C VAL A 5 9.93 -20.74 -1.77
N VAL A 6 9.85 -22.01 -2.16
CA VAL A 6 10.26 -22.49 -3.49
C VAL A 6 9.36 -21.89 -4.57
N ALA A 7 8.03 -21.84 -4.40
CA ALA A 7 7.14 -21.21 -5.38
C ALA A 7 7.39 -19.71 -5.57
N LEU A 8 7.65 -18.96 -4.50
CA LEU A 8 8.08 -17.55 -4.56
C LEU A 8 9.47 -17.44 -5.21
N LYS A 9 10.45 -18.28 -4.83
CA LYS A 9 11.76 -18.37 -5.49
C LYS A 9 11.67 -18.72 -6.98
N THR A 10 10.63 -19.47 -7.38
CA THR A 10 10.38 -19.86 -8.78
C THR A 10 9.70 -18.73 -9.55
N LEU A 11 8.73 -18.02 -8.94
CA LEU A 11 8.13 -16.80 -9.47
C LEU A 11 9.15 -15.66 -9.63
N ILE A 12 10.08 -15.53 -8.68
CA ILE A 12 11.22 -14.60 -8.72
C ILE A 12 12.14 -14.94 -9.91
N LYS A 13 12.34 -16.24 -10.20
CA LYS A 13 13.13 -16.69 -11.34
C LYS A 13 12.41 -16.49 -12.68
N GLU A 14 11.09 -16.52 -12.71
CA GLU A 14 10.26 -16.28 -13.90
C GLU A 14 10.08 -14.78 -14.21
N LYS A 15 9.96 -13.91 -13.20
CA LYS A 15 9.91 -12.44 -13.36
C LYS A 15 11.23 -11.83 -13.85
N LYS A 16 12.36 -12.54 -13.72
CA LYS A 16 13.67 -12.12 -14.29
C LYS A 16 13.65 -11.89 -15.81
N ASN A 17 12.61 -12.33 -16.52
CA ASN A 17 12.50 -12.18 -17.97
C ASN A 17 11.70 -10.95 -18.45
N THR A 18 11.26 -10.06 -17.56
CA THR A 18 10.63 -8.78 -17.94
C THR A 18 11.22 -7.60 -17.17
N LEU A 19 12.54 -7.48 -17.17
CA LEU A 19 13.26 -6.31 -16.67
C LEU A 19 13.42 -5.32 -17.84
N ASP A 20 12.54 -4.33 -17.93
CA ASP A 20 12.73 -3.14 -18.77
C ASP A 20 13.41 -2.06 -17.89
N PRO A 21 14.71 -1.77 -18.08
CA PRO A 21 15.45 -0.80 -17.27
C PRO A 21 14.86 0.62 -17.32
N GLN A 22 13.97 0.90 -18.28
CA GLN A 22 13.36 2.24 -18.45
C GLN A 22 12.16 2.50 -17.53
N ARG A 23 11.68 1.51 -16.76
CA ARG A 23 10.54 1.68 -15.84
C ARG A 23 10.89 2.16 -14.43
N TRP A 24 12.17 2.22 -14.04
CA TRP A 24 12.59 2.54 -12.67
C TRP A 24 13.21 3.93 -12.50
N VAL A 25 13.19 4.77 -13.53
CA VAL A 25 13.51 6.19 -13.35
C VAL A 25 12.25 6.88 -12.83
N GLN A 26 12.11 6.96 -11.50
CA GLN A 26 11.13 7.87 -10.91
C GLN A 26 11.49 9.30 -11.35
N THR A 27 10.49 10.04 -11.82
CA THR A 27 10.59 11.30 -12.57
C THR A 27 11.04 12.52 -11.76
N GLU A 28 11.66 12.35 -10.59
CA GLU A 28 11.97 13.47 -9.68
C GLU A 28 13.45 13.60 -9.28
N THR A 29 14.35 12.69 -9.68
CA THR A 29 15.42 12.37 -8.73
C THR A 29 16.58 13.37 -8.59
N ILE A 30 17.01 14.13 -9.61
CA ILE A 30 18.13 15.10 -9.46
C ILE A 30 17.93 16.30 -10.40
N ARG A 31 17.89 17.52 -9.85
CA ARG A 31 17.61 18.73 -10.65
C ARG A 31 18.76 19.03 -11.61
N GLY A 32 18.41 19.44 -12.82
CA GLY A 32 19.36 19.84 -13.85
C GLY A 32 19.85 18.75 -14.79
N PHE A 33 19.54 17.47 -14.54
CA PHE A 33 19.89 16.37 -15.43
C PHE A 33 18.69 15.82 -16.24
N ALA A 34 17.48 15.78 -15.66
CA ALA A 34 16.29 15.19 -16.28
C ALA A 34 15.90 15.82 -17.64
N ASP A 35 16.09 17.13 -17.79
CA ASP A 35 15.79 17.87 -19.03
C ASP A 35 16.61 17.40 -20.25
N PHE A 36 17.75 16.74 -20.01
CA PHE A 36 18.57 16.17 -21.08
C PHE A 36 18.11 14.78 -21.52
N ILE A 37 17.36 14.06 -20.66
CA ILE A 37 16.88 12.68 -20.90
C ILE A 37 15.54 12.69 -21.66
N HIS A 38 14.63 13.62 -21.33
CA HIS A 38 13.31 13.70 -21.98
C HIS A 38 13.38 14.37 -23.37
N LYS A 39 13.49 13.58 -24.44
CA LYS A 39 12.97 13.95 -25.78
C LYS A 39 12.57 12.73 -26.60
N LYS A 40 11.31 12.27 -26.47
CA LYS A 40 10.60 11.59 -27.57
C LYS A 40 9.06 11.43 -27.43
N GLN A 41 8.32 12.40 -26.87
CA GLN A 41 6.87 12.55 -27.09
C GLN A 41 6.35 13.75 -26.31
N THR A 42 6.24 14.91 -26.95
CA THR A 42 5.16 15.91 -26.73
C THR A 42 5.43 17.10 -27.64
N ASP A 43 4.97 16.98 -28.90
CA ASP A 43 4.56 18.15 -29.71
C ASP A 43 3.19 18.65 -29.22
N LYS A 44 2.99 18.77 -27.91
CA LYS A 44 1.81 19.42 -27.34
C LYS A 44 2.22 20.24 -26.14
N GLU A 45 2.27 21.53 -26.43
CA GLU A 45 2.10 22.66 -25.53
C GLU A 45 1.27 22.30 -24.30
N THR A 46 1.90 22.42 -23.13
CA THR A 46 1.19 22.86 -21.92
C THR A 46 1.73 24.25 -21.64
N ASP A 47 0.94 25.21 -22.10
CA ASP A 47 0.95 26.61 -21.68
C ASP A 47 0.63 26.65 -20.19
N ASP A 48 1.58 27.14 -19.38
CA ASP A 48 1.31 27.75 -18.10
C ASP A 48 2.32 28.89 -17.86
N SER A 49 1.94 30.07 -18.36
CA SER A 49 2.21 31.40 -17.79
C SER A 49 3.62 32.01 -17.89
N PHE A 50 3.69 33.11 -18.66
CA PHE A 50 4.39 34.36 -18.35
C PHE A 50 5.69 34.26 -17.52
N ASP A 51 6.83 33.96 -18.17
CA ASP A 51 8.00 34.85 -18.33
C ASP A 51 9.22 34.06 -18.80
N SER A 52 9.68 34.30 -20.03
CA SER A 52 11.10 34.31 -20.42
C SER A 52 11.19 34.32 -21.95
N LYS A 53 11.10 35.52 -22.52
CA LYS A 53 11.43 35.76 -23.93
C LYS A 53 12.87 35.27 -24.15
N GLU A 54 13.04 34.14 -24.83
CA GLU A 54 14.35 33.53 -25.08
C GLU A 54 15.25 34.55 -25.79
N MET A 55 16.25 35.09 -25.09
CA MET A 55 17.14 36.17 -25.57
C MET A 55 18.24 35.65 -26.50
N LEU A 56 18.03 34.50 -27.13
CA LEU A 56 18.95 33.93 -28.11
C LEU A 56 18.57 34.41 -29.51
N LEU A 57 19.58 34.78 -30.29
CA LEU A 57 19.41 34.96 -31.73
C LEU A 57 19.04 33.62 -32.38
N GLU A 58 18.27 33.65 -33.47
CA GLU A 58 17.86 32.42 -34.17
C GLU A 58 19.07 31.57 -34.60
N THR A 59 20.18 32.22 -34.99
CA THR A 59 21.45 31.56 -35.30
C THR A 59 22.13 30.91 -34.10
N GLU A 60 21.94 31.45 -32.89
CA GLU A 60 22.45 30.85 -31.64
C GLU A 60 21.61 29.62 -31.27
N LYS A 61 20.29 29.68 -31.46
CA LYS A 61 19.40 28.51 -31.28
C LYS A 61 19.75 27.40 -32.25
N GLU A 62 19.89 27.72 -33.54
CA GLU A 62 20.28 26.75 -34.57
C GLU A 62 21.65 26.13 -34.26
N PHE A 63 22.60 26.93 -33.77
CA PHE A 63 23.92 26.44 -33.36
C PHE A 63 23.86 25.48 -32.16
N ILE A 64 23.05 25.81 -31.14
CA ILE A 64 22.83 24.93 -29.98
C ILE A 64 22.16 23.62 -30.40
N GLU A 65 21.15 23.67 -31.27
CA GLU A 65 20.48 22.48 -31.80
C GLU A 65 21.42 21.65 -32.69
N ALA A 66 22.28 22.27 -33.49
CA ALA A 66 23.31 21.57 -34.26
C ALA A 66 24.30 20.85 -33.34
N ALA A 67 24.75 21.51 -32.25
CA ALA A 67 25.60 20.88 -31.24
C ALA A 67 24.92 19.70 -30.53
N LYS A 68 23.61 19.81 -30.28
CA LYS A 68 22.79 18.75 -29.70
C LYS A 68 22.65 17.52 -30.63
N ARG A 69 22.64 17.72 -31.95
CA ARG A 69 22.48 16.67 -32.96
C ARG A 69 23.81 16.13 -33.53
N ASN A 70 24.93 16.61 -33.01
CA ASN A 70 26.27 16.36 -33.57
C ASN A 70 26.43 16.83 -35.03
N ASP A 71 25.67 17.84 -35.47
CA ASP A 71 25.79 18.40 -36.83
C ASP A 71 26.94 19.43 -36.89
N VAL A 72 28.15 18.88 -36.94
CA VAL A 72 29.41 19.65 -36.96
C VAL A 72 29.52 20.54 -38.20
N GLU A 73 28.93 20.15 -39.33
CA GLU A 73 28.97 20.94 -40.56
C GLU A 73 28.13 22.22 -40.44
N THR A 74 26.91 22.11 -39.89
CA THR A 74 26.10 23.29 -39.57
C THR A 74 26.77 24.16 -38.51
N MET A 75 27.39 23.58 -37.48
CA MET A 75 28.16 24.34 -36.47
C MET A 75 29.37 25.08 -37.08
N LYS A 76 30.06 24.48 -38.06
CA LYS A 76 31.14 25.13 -38.80
C LYS A 76 30.62 26.31 -39.61
N ARG A 77 29.49 26.12 -40.32
CA ARG A 77 28.82 27.13 -41.16
C ARG A 77 28.35 28.33 -40.35
N LEU A 78 27.64 28.10 -39.25
CA LEU A 78 27.02 29.15 -38.43
C LEU A 78 28.03 29.93 -37.57
N GLY A 79 29.12 29.31 -37.14
CA GLY A 79 29.92 29.86 -36.05
C GLY A 79 30.90 31.00 -36.38
N LYS A 80 30.87 31.59 -37.58
CA LYS A 80 31.68 32.80 -37.86
C LYS A 80 31.03 34.02 -37.21
N GLY A 81 31.67 34.58 -36.17
CA GLY A 81 31.17 35.77 -35.46
C GLY A 81 30.01 35.51 -34.48
N LEU A 82 29.60 34.24 -34.33
CA LEU A 82 28.58 33.83 -33.37
C LEU A 82 29.14 33.74 -31.95
N ASN A 83 28.36 34.13 -30.95
CA ASN A 83 28.69 33.87 -29.56
C ASN A 83 28.50 32.37 -29.23
N ILE A 84 29.58 31.59 -29.33
CA ILE A 84 29.57 30.15 -28.99
C ILE A 84 29.24 29.86 -27.51
N ASN A 85 29.29 30.89 -26.65
CA ASN A 85 28.98 30.81 -25.23
C ASN A 85 27.56 31.33 -24.92
N ALA A 86 26.72 31.50 -25.94
CA ALA A 86 25.33 31.92 -25.76
C ALA A 86 24.59 30.95 -24.83
N ARG A 87 23.73 31.51 -23.99
CA ARG A 87 23.00 30.81 -22.93
C ARG A 87 21.51 30.87 -23.20
N ASN A 88 20.84 29.74 -23.11
CA ASN A 88 19.38 29.71 -23.12
C ASN A 88 18.80 30.14 -21.76
N VAL A 89 17.47 30.07 -21.61
CA VAL A 89 16.77 30.45 -20.37
C VAL A 89 17.11 29.57 -19.15
N HIS A 90 17.81 28.46 -19.36
CA HIS A 90 18.32 27.56 -18.32
C HIS A 90 19.82 27.78 -18.02
N ASN A 91 20.42 28.86 -18.54
CA ASN A 91 21.87 29.09 -18.54
C ASN A 91 22.71 28.02 -19.26
N ARG A 92 22.10 27.18 -20.10
CA ARG A 92 22.81 26.12 -20.83
C ARG A 92 23.37 26.63 -22.14
N THR A 93 24.55 26.13 -22.47
CA THR A 93 25.31 26.46 -23.68
C THR A 93 25.32 25.29 -24.66
N ALA A 94 25.78 25.53 -25.90
CA ALA A 94 26.00 24.47 -26.88
C ALA A 94 26.88 23.33 -26.35
N LEU A 95 27.85 23.64 -25.48
CA LEU A 95 28.71 22.62 -24.85
C LEU A 95 27.94 21.70 -23.92
N HIS A 96 26.99 22.21 -23.12
CA HIS A 96 26.17 21.36 -22.25
C HIS A 96 25.42 20.31 -23.07
N PHE A 97 24.77 20.72 -24.16
CA PHE A 97 24.01 19.81 -25.02
C PHE A 97 24.90 18.84 -25.79
N ALA A 98 26.06 19.28 -26.29
CA ALA A 98 27.01 18.41 -26.96
C ALA A 98 27.55 17.32 -26.01
N VAL A 99 27.90 17.69 -24.77
CA VAL A 99 28.38 16.74 -23.77
C VAL A 99 27.28 15.77 -23.34
N ALA A 100 26.08 16.27 -23.03
CA ALA A 100 24.95 15.42 -22.67
C ALA A 100 24.54 14.44 -23.78
N GLY A 101 24.65 14.85 -25.04
CA GLY A 101 24.43 14.01 -26.21
C GLY A 101 25.56 13.01 -26.52
N LYS A 102 26.67 13.04 -25.76
CA LYS A 102 27.91 12.29 -26.06
C LYS A 102 28.50 12.61 -27.45
N ASN A 103 28.27 13.82 -27.95
CA ASN A 103 28.64 14.27 -29.29
C ASN A 103 30.11 14.70 -29.32
N LYS A 104 31.02 13.72 -29.36
CA LYS A 104 32.47 13.93 -29.26
C LYS A 104 33.01 14.93 -30.29
N GLU A 105 32.55 14.86 -31.54
CA GLU A 105 33.02 15.74 -32.62
C GLU A 105 32.54 17.18 -32.42
N ALA A 106 31.28 17.39 -32.02
CA ALA A 106 30.76 18.70 -31.65
C ALA A 106 31.52 19.28 -30.44
N VAL A 107 31.81 18.46 -29.42
CA VAL A 107 32.63 18.88 -28.27
C VAL A 107 34.02 19.30 -28.75
N GLN A 108 34.70 18.50 -29.57
CA GLN A 108 36.02 18.84 -30.10
C GLN A 108 36.02 20.16 -30.88
N LEU A 109 35.01 20.40 -31.71
CA LEU A 109 34.87 21.67 -32.44
C LEU A 109 34.68 22.86 -31.47
N LEU A 110 33.85 22.71 -30.43
CA LEU A 110 33.63 23.74 -29.42
C LEU A 110 34.92 24.04 -28.62
N LEU A 111 35.68 23.01 -28.27
CA LEU A 111 36.97 23.14 -27.58
C LEU A 111 38.02 23.82 -28.45
N GLN A 112 38.11 23.47 -29.74
CA GLN A 112 38.98 24.16 -30.72
C GLN A 112 38.67 25.65 -30.82
N ARG A 113 37.41 26.03 -30.61
CA ARG A 113 36.96 27.44 -30.61
C ARG A 113 37.08 28.12 -29.24
N ARG A 114 37.76 27.50 -28.26
CA ARG A 114 38.00 28.05 -26.92
C ARG A 114 36.71 28.47 -26.20
N VAL A 115 35.68 27.61 -26.28
CA VAL A 115 34.46 27.77 -25.48
C VAL A 115 34.81 27.80 -23.97
N LYS A 116 34.04 28.55 -23.17
CA LYS A 116 34.20 28.52 -21.71
C LYS A 116 33.64 27.18 -21.20
N VAL A 117 34.51 26.33 -20.68
CA VAL A 117 34.21 24.93 -20.32
C VAL A 117 33.52 24.77 -18.96
N ASP A 118 33.71 25.72 -18.03
CA ASP A 118 33.19 25.63 -16.65
C ASP A 118 31.89 26.42 -16.44
N GLN A 119 31.19 26.77 -17.52
CA GLN A 119 29.91 27.46 -17.38
C GLN A 119 28.92 26.54 -16.70
N LYS A 120 28.35 27.00 -15.58
CA LYS A 120 27.27 26.32 -14.87
C LYS A 120 25.92 26.76 -15.42
N ASP A 121 24.99 25.80 -15.49
CA ASP A 121 23.58 26.06 -15.78
C ASP A 121 22.84 26.60 -14.54
N LYS A 122 21.51 26.78 -14.64
CA LYS A 122 20.69 27.33 -13.54
C LYS A 122 20.63 26.46 -12.28
N TYR A 123 21.16 25.25 -12.31
CA TYR A 123 21.22 24.31 -11.18
C TYR A 123 22.65 24.07 -10.72
N GLY A 124 23.61 24.87 -11.18
CA GLY A 124 25.02 24.66 -10.90
C GLY A 124 25.68 23.53 -11.69
N VAL A 125 24.97 22.89 -12.64
CA VAL A 125 25.50 21.77 -13.42
C VAL A 125 26.44 22.31 -14.49
N ALA A 126 27.64 21.72 -14.58
CA ALA A 126 28.67 22.11 -15.54
C ALA A 126 28.87 20.98 -16.58
N PRO A 127 29.48 21.25 -17.74
CA PRO A 127 29.79 20.23 -18.73
C PRO A 127 30.52 19.01 -18.18
N LEU A 128 31.43 19.18 -17.21
CA LEU A 128 32.13 18.05 -16.60
C LEU A 128 31.20 17.17 -15.73
N HIS A 129 30.22 17.76 -15.03
CA HIS A 129 29.14 16.99 -14.36
C HIS A 129 28.34 16.15 -15.36
N LEU A 130 28.00 16.73 -16.52
CA LEU A 130 27.27 16.02 -17.57
C LEU A 130 28.11 14.87 -18.16
N ALA A 131 29.42 15.06 -18.36
CA ALA A 131 30.29 14.00 -18.83
C ALA A 131 30.34 12.82 -17.84
N ALA A 132 30.37 13.12 -16.53
CA ALA A 132 30.28 12.13 -15.46
C ALA A 132 28.92 11.43 -15.45
N TRP A 133 27.83 12.20 -15.47
CA TRP A 133 26.45 11.72 -15.40
C TRP A 133 26.08 10.80 -16.56
N PHE A 134 26.48 11.16 -17.78
CA PHE A 134 26.17 10.38 -18.97
C PHE A 134 27.22 9.29 -19.24
N GLY A 135 28.33 9.23 -18.51
CA GLY A 135 29.30 8.15 -18.69
C GLY A 135 30.14 8.28 -19.95
N SER A 136 30.54 9.51 -20.33
CA SER A 136 31.44 9.73 -21.46
C SER A 136 32.86 10.02 -20.98
N LEU A 137 33.63 8.95 -20.70
CA LEU A 137 35.02 9.05 -20.25
C LEU A 137 35.89 9.81 -21.27
N ASP A 138 35.68 9.59 -22.57
CA ASP A 138 36.38 10.30 -23.63
C ASP A 138 36.16 11.81 -23.59
N ILE A 139 34.90 12.24 -23.45
CA ILE A 139 34.56 13.66 -23.36
C ILE A 139 35.09 14.25 -22.06
N MET A 140 35.00 13.51 -20.95
CA MET A 140 35.59 13.92 -19.67
C MET A 140 37.10 14.16 -19.81
N LYS A 141 37.84 13.22 -20.41
CA LYS A 141 39.28 13.36 -20.69
C LYS A 141 39.57 14.59 -21.55
N LEU A 142 38.78 14.85 -22.60
CA LEU A 142 38.92 16.04 -23.43
C LEU A 142 38.72 17.34 -22.63
N LEU A 143 37.70 17.40 -21.77
CA LEU A 143 37.42 18.55 -20.92
C LEU A 143 38.54 18.79 -19.90
N VAL A 144 39.04 17.73 -19.26
CA VAL A 144 40.16 17.81 -18.31
C VAL A 144 41.45 18.28 -19.00
N GLN A 145 41.74 17.78 -20.21
CA GLN A 145 42.93 18.18 -20.99
C GLN A 145 42.96 19.67 -21.33
N VAL A 146 41.80 20.31 -21.54
CA VAL A 146 41.71 21.76 -21.79
C VAL A 146 41.64 22.59 -20.51
N GLY A 147 41.72 21.96 -19.33
CA GLY A 147 41.76 22.63 -18.04
C GLY A 147 40.41 22.90 -17.40
N ALA A 148 39.36 22.11 -17.70
CA ALA A 148 38.08 22.21 -16.99
C ALA A 148 38.26 21.94 -15.49
N GLU A 149 37.56 22.70 -14.65
CA GLU A 149 37.65 22.60 -13.19
C GLU A 149 37.02 21.27 -12.71
N GLN A 150 37.78 20.46 -11.97
CA GLN A 150 37.32 19.15 -11.51
C GLN A 150 36.70 19.18 -10.10
N LYS A 151 37.08 20.15 -9.27
CA LYS A 151 36.58 20.32 -7.89
C LYS A 151 35.28 21.12 -7.87
N ILE A 152 34.35 20.73 -8.72
CA ILE A 152 33.06 21.41 -8.91
C ILE A 152 31.95 20.67 -8.19
N GLU A 153 30.98 21.47 -7.70
CA GLU A 153 29.73 21.01 -7.12
C GLU A 153 28.56 21.77 -7.76
N ASN A 154 27.43 21.10 -7.93
CA ASN A 154 26.15 21.71 -8.34
C ASN A 154 25.43 22.34 -7.13
N GLU A 155 24.22 22.87 -7.34
CA GLU A 155 23.42 23.49 -6.27
C GLU A 155 22.96 22.51 -5.18
N GLU A 156 23.03 21.20 -5.42
CA GLU A 156 22.70 20.14 -4.46
C GLU A 156 23.96 19.56 -3.79
N GLY A 157 25.15 20.11 -4.07
CA GLY A 157 26.43 19.62 -3.54
C GLY A 157 26.99 18.39 -4.27
N LEU A 158 26.37 17.96 -5.36
CA LEU A 158 26.85 16.83 -6.16
C LEU A 158 28.08 17.24 -6.95
N ASN A 159 29.16 16.47 -6.79
CA ASN A 159 30.36 16.55 -7.61
C ASN A 159 30.40 15.46 -8.69
N ILE A 160 31.45 15.45 -9.52
CA ILE A 160 31.60 14.47 -10.62
C ILE A 160 31.64 13.00 -10.15
N LEU A 161 32.10 12.73 -8.92
CA LEU A 161 32.12 11.37 -8.36
C LEU A 161 30.71 10.91 -7.98
N HIS A 162 29.89 11.78 -7.40
CA HIS A 162 28.48 11.49 -7.15
C HIS A 162 27.73 11.19 -8.45
N CYS A 163 27.88 12.05 -9.48
CA CYS A 163 27.22 11.87 -10.77
C CYS A 163 27.57 10.53 -11.45
N ALA A 164 28.84 10.12 -11.36
CA ALA A 164 29.29 8.84 -11.90
C ALA A 164 28.74 7.65 -11.09
N ALA A 165 28.65 7.78 -9.76
CA ALA A 165 28.15 6.74 -8.88
C ALA A 165 26.64 6.47 -9.08
N ILE A 166 25.84 7.53 -9.26
CA ILE A 166 24.38 7.45 -9.50
C ILE A 166 24.03 6.65 -10.76
N ASN A 167 24.89 6.69 -11.79
CA ASN A 167 24.61 6.08 -13.11
C ASN A 167 25.53 4.88 -13.42
N ASP A 168 26.17 4.31 -12.40
CA ASP A 168 27.05 3.14 -12.51
C ASP A 168 28.22 3.28 -13.50
N HIS A 169 28.79 4.49 -13.60
CA HIS A 169 29.90 4.76 -14.51
C HIS A 169 31.26 4.47 -13.86
N SER A 170 31.51 3.19 -13.60
CA SER A 170 32.73 2.71 -12.91
C SER A 170 34.03 3.17 -13.59
N GLU A 171 34.09 3.21 -14.92
CA GLU A 171 35.27 3.70 -15.66
C GLU A 171 35.60 5.18 -15.37
N ILE A 172 34.57 6.00 -15.10
CA ILE A 172 34.78 7.40 -14.72
C ILE A 172 35.29 7.48 -13.28
N VAL A 173 34.78 6.65 -12.38
CA VAL A 173 35.27 6.56 -11.00
C VAL A 173 36.72 6.11 -10.96
N GLU A 174 37.08 5.10 -11.75
CA GLU A 174 38.47 4.66 -11.91
C GLU A 174 39.37 5.79 -12.42
N TYR A 175 38.92 6.54 -13.44
CA TYR A 175 39.68 7.69 -13.95
C TYR A 175 39.85 8.79 -12.88
N ILE A 176 38.81 9.10 -12.13
CA ILE A 176 38.86 10.10 -11.04
C ILE A 176 39.84 9.67 -9.94
N ILE A 177 39.79 8.39 -9.53
CA ILE A 177 40.56 7.90 -8.38
C ILE A 177 42.00 7.55 -8.76
N ASN A 178 42.23 6.91 -9.91
CA ASN A 178 43.54 6.38 -10.29
C ASN A 178 44.35 7.39 -11.11
N ASP A 179 43.76 7.96 -12.16
CA ASP A 179 44.47 8.89 -13.05
C ASP A 179 44.50 10.31 -12.48
N LEU A 180 43.36 10.83 -12.00
CA LEU A 180 43.30 12.19 -11.42
C LEU A 180 43.73 12.24 -9.96
N GLN A 181 43.80 11.09 -9.27
CA GLN A 181 44.16 10.98 -7.85
C GLN A 181 43.27 11.81 -6.92
N MET A 182 42.00 12.01 -7.30
CA MET A 182 41.07 12.92 -6.61
C MET A 182 40.17 12.19 -5.60
N ARG A 183 40.78 11.43 -4.68
CA ARG A 183 40.03 10.72 -3.63
C ARG A 183 39.27 11.66 -2.69
N GLU A 184 39.68 12.92 -2.58
CA GLU A 184 38.99 13.92 -1.77
C GLU A 184 37.57 14.23 -2.26
N LEU A 185 37.18 13.82 -3.47
CA LEU A 185 35.80 13.95 -3.96
C LEU A 185 34.82 13.00 -3.26
N ASP A 186 35.32 12.00 -2.51
CA ASP A 186 34.52 11.17 -1.61
C ASP A 186 34.13 11.93 -0.34
N ARG A 187 33.10 12.76 -0.47
CA ARG A 187 32.55 13.58 0.59
C ARG A 187 31.04 13.59 0.49
N ASP A 188 30.43 14.14 1.51
CA ASP A 188 28.99 14.23 1.66
C ASP A 188 28.45 15.36 0.72
N ASP A 189 27.31 15.13 0.06
CA ASP A 189 26.53 16.17 -0.63
C ASP A 189 25.71 17.02 0.37
N GLN A 190 24.78 17.87 -0.09
CA GLN A 190 23.94 18.68 0.81
C GLN A 190 22.93 17.87 1.64
N SER A 191 22.59 16.65 1.19
CA SER A 191 21.74 15.71 1.93
C SER A 191 22.54 14.82 2.87
N GLU A 192 23.85 15.05 2.98
CA GLU A 192 24.82 14.22 3.68
C GLU A 192 24.97 12.80 3.08
N CYS A 193 24.68 12.64 1.79
CA CYS A 193 24.87 11.39 1.05
C CYS A 193 26.26 11.35 0.41
N ARG A 194 26.97 10.24 0.59
CA ARG A 194 28.22 9.94 -0.12
C ARG A 194 27.94 9.23 -1.45
N PRO A 195 28.90 9.20 -2.39
CA PRO A 195 28.76 8.44 -3.65
C PRO A 195 28.35 6.98 -3.44
N PHE A 196 28.86 6.33 -2.38
CA PHE A 196 28.48 4.97 -2.02
C PHE A 196 26.99 4.82 -1.64
N ALA A 197 26.45 5.78 -0.87
CA ALA A 197 25.04 5.78 -0.49
C ALA A 197 24.13 6.04 -1.70
N LEU A 198 24.53 6.94 -2.62
CA LEU A 198 23.80 7.18 -3.86
C LEU A 198 23.84 5.97 -4.81
N ALA A 199 24.97 5.26 -4.89
CA ALA A 199 25.05 4.01 -5.64
C ALA A 199 24.06 2.96 -5.09
N ALA A 200 23.88 2.88 -3.77
CA ALA A 200 22.87 2.02 -3.15
C ALA A 200 21.45 2.50 -3.44
N GLU A 201 21.21 3.82 -3.38
CA GLU A 201 19.91 4.43 -3.67
C GLU A 201 19.42 4.15 -5.08
N HIS A 202 20.34 4.06 -6.05
CA HIS A 202 20.05 3.79 -7.46
C HIS A 202 20.28 2.32 -7.89
N GLY A 203 20.68 1.44 -6.95
CA GLY A 203 20.88 0.02 -7.22
C GLY A 203 22.08 -0.30 -8.10
N CYS A 204 23.09 0.58 -8.14
CA CYS A 204 24.31 0.42 -8.93
C CYS A 204 25.26 -0.58 -8.26
N VAL A 205 24.98 -1.88 -8.40
CA VAL A 205 25.73 -2.96 -7.73
C VAL A 205 27.19 -3.02 -8.17
N GLN A 206 27.48 -2.76 -9.45
CA GLN A 206 28.86 -2.73 -9.93
C GLN A 206 29.61 -1.57 -9.28
N MET A 207 29.02 -0.36 -9.25
CA MET A 207 29.58 0.78 -8.53
C MET A 207 29.82 0.50 -7.05
N LEU A 208 28.87 -0.14 -6.36
CA LEU A 208 29.05 -0.54 -4.96
C LEU A 208 30.30 -1.42 -4.82
N ASN A 209 30.43 -2.47 -5.63
CA ASN A 209 31.62 -3.31 -5.60
C ASN A 209 32.91 -2.52 -5.87
N THR A 210 32.94 -1.68 -6.92
CA THR A 210 34.11 -0.85 -7.27
C THR A 210 34.52 0.08 -6.13
N LEU A 211 33.55 0.69 -5.43
CA LEU A 211 33.80 1.56 -4.30
C LEU A 211 34.24 0.79 -3.05
N MET A 212 33.79 -0.46 -2.86
CA MET A 212 34.26 -1.34 -1.79
C MET A 212 35.68 -1.80 -2.05
N GLU A 213 35.89 -2.50 -3.16
CA GLU A 213 37.17 -3.06 -3.58
C GLU A 213 37.41 -2.73 -5.06
N PRO A 214 38.57 -2.14 -5.41
CA PRO A 214 39.77 -1.97 -4.59
C PRO A 214 39.87 -0.61 -3.87
N HIS A 215 38.81 0.19 -3.87
CA HIS A 215 38.92 1.61 -3.48
C HIS A 215 38.75 1.89 -1.98
N ASN A 216 38.15 0.97 -1.21
CA ASN A 216 37.91 1.10 0.24
C ASN A 216 37.20 2.41 0.63
N MET A 217 36.16 2.76 -0.13
CA MET A 217 35.30 3.94 0.03
C MET A 217 33.88 3.56 0.50
N ALA A 218 33.71 2.32 0.93
CA ALA A 218 32.45 1.82 1.44
C ALA A 218 32.12 2.43 2.81
N THR A 219 30.85 2.79 3.02
CA THR A 219 30.41 3.41 4.27
C THR A 219 28.94 3.17 4.51
N MET A 220 28.57 2.84 5.74
CA MET A 220 27.17 2.74 6.18
C MET A 220 26.70 4.00 6.93
N LYS A 221 27.47 5.10 6.86
CA LYS A 221 27.12 6.37 7.51
C LYS A 221 25.74 6.83 7.03
N PRO A 222 24.83 7.20 7.97
CA PRO A 222 23.53 7.71 7.60
C PRO A 222 23.62 9.11 6.99
N ASN A 223 22.66 9.43 6.12
CA ASN A 223 22.47 10.78 5.58
C ASN A 223 21.75 11.70 6.59
N LYS A 224 21.37 12.90 6.15
CA LYS A 224 20.70 13.91 6.99
C LYS A 224 19.34 13.46 7.56
N ARG A 225 18.66 12.51 6.90
CA ARG A 225 17.42 11.87 7.38
C ARG A 225 17.67 10.66 8.27
N GLY A 226 18.93 10.30 8.53
CA GLY A 226 19.25 9.06 9.22
C GLY A 226 19.23 7.81 8.31
N ASP A 227 18.97 7.96 7.00
CA ASP A 227 18.91 6.81 6.08
C ASP A 227 20.34 6.31 5.81
N THR A 228 20.62 5.05 6.14
CA THR A 228 21.86 4.36 5.71
C THR A 228 21.74 3.89 4.25
N PRO A 229 22.83 3.49 3.57
CA PRO A 229 22.74 2.91 2.22
C PRO A 229 21.76 1.74 2.11
N LEU A 230 21.63 0.93 3.18
CA LEU A 230 20.67 -0.16 3.24
C LEU A 230 19.22 0.33 3.23
N HIS A 231 18.91 1.44 3.92
CA HIS A 231 17.59 2.08 3.86
C HIS A 231 17.27 2.52 2.43
N LEU A 232 18.20 3.23 1.78
CA LEU A 232 18.02 3.77 0.44
C LEU A 232 17.80 2.66 -0.60
N ALA A 233 18.62 1.59 -0.56
CA ALA A 233 18.46 0.43 -1.44
C ALA A 233 17.14 -0.31 -1.21
N ALA A 234 16.77 -0.52 0.06
CA ALA A 234 15.56 -1.24 0.44
C ALA A 234 14.27 -0.48 0.05
N ARG A 235 14.24 0.84 0.27
CA ARG A 235 13.13 1.72 -0.11
C ARG A 235 12.84 1.70 -1.62
N ASN A 236 13.90 1.72 -2.43
CA ASN A 236 13.79 1.76 -3.89
C ASN A 236 13.69 0.36 -4.54
N GLY A 237 13.74 -0.72 -3.74
CA GLY A 237 13.52 -2.08 -4.24
C GLY A 237 14.73 -2.71 -4.92
N HIS A 238 15.94 -2.24 -4.62
CA HIS A 238 17.17 -2.75 -5.22
C HIS A 238 17.67 -4.01 -4.51
N LEU A 239 17.04 -5.15 -4.80
CA LEU A 239 17.33 -6.44 -4.15
C LEU A 239 18.81 -6.80 -4.14
N ASP A 240 19.47 -6.72 -5.31
CA ASP A 240 20.87 -7.14 -5.44
C ASP A 240 21.80 -6.23 -4.61
N ALA A 241 21.49 -4.93 -4.52
CA ALA A 241 22.20 -3.99 -3.66
C ALA A 241 21.94 -4.29 -2.17
N VAL A 242 20.69 -4.57 -1.79
CA VAL A 242 20.33 -4.98 -0.42
C VAL A 242 21.11 -6.25 -0.03
N GLN A 243 21.13 -7.27 -0.88
CA GLN A 243 21.87 -8.50 -0.62
C GLN A 243 23.38 -8.27 -0.47
N LEU A 244 23.97 -7.46 -1.36
CA LEU A 244 25.39 -7.11 -1.28
C LEU A 244 25.71 -6.40 0.03
N LEU A 245 24.91 -5.39 0.41
CA LEU A 245 25.08 -4.64 1.64
C LEU A 245 24.93 -5.52 2.88
N LEU A 246 23.93 -6.41 2.90
CA LEU A 246 23.70 -7.33 4.01
C LEU A 246 24.81 -8.38 4.17
N GLN A 247 25.45 -8.79 3.06
CA GLN A 247 26.59 -9.72 3.09
C GLN A 247 27.88 -9.04 3.54
N SER A 248 28.04 -7.76 3.20
CA SER A 248 29.29 -7.04 3.40
C SER A 248 29.33 -6.27 4.72
N PHE A 249 28.18 -5.94 5.31
CA PHE A 249 28.05 -5.19 6.55
C PHE A 249 27.14 -5.93 7.54
N ASP A 250 27.44 -5.79 8.84
CA ASP A 250 26.65 -6.37 9.93
C ASP A 250 25.51 -5.44 10.41
N THR A 251 25.13 -4.47 9.58
CA THR A 251 24.05 -3.52 9.87
C THR A 251 22.70 -4.14 9.51
N ARG A 252 21.77 -4.23 10.47
CA ARG A 252 20.44 -4.85 10.27
C ARG A 252 19.31 -3.86 10.57
N ASP A 253 19.25 -3.41 11.82
CA ASP A 253 18.08 -2.79 12.42
C ASP A 253 18.30 -1.32 12.84
N GLU A 254 19.24 -0.64 12.17
CA GLU A 254 19.42 0.80 12.35
C GLU A 254 18.13 1.53 11.99
N VAL A 255 17.85 2.61 12.71
CA VAL A 255 16.65 3.43 12.52
C VAL A 255 17.02 4.83 12.05
N ASN A 256 16.24 5.36 11.11
CA ASN A 256 16.40 6.73 10.64
C ASN A 256 15.76 7.75 11.62
N THR A 257 15.69 9.04 11.25
CA THR A 257 15.13 10.08 12.13
C THR A 257 13.64 9.90 12.45
N ASP A 258 12.91 9.18 11.60
CA ASP A 258 11.50 8.84 11.80
C ASP A 258 11.31 7.50 12.54
N GLY A 259 12.41 6.86 12.97
CA GLY A 259 12.40 5.55 13.63
C GLY A 259 12.18 4.38 12.67
N GLU A 260 12.33 4.61 11.36
CA GLU A 260 12.10 3.59 10.34
C GLU A 260 13.36 2.76 10.13
N THR A 261 13.22 1.44 10.08
CA THR A 261 14.27 0.53 9.63
C THR A 261 14.24 0.37 8.11
N ALA A 262 15.29 -0.19 7.52
CA ALA A 262 15.30 -0.57 6.11
C ALA A 262 14.15 -1.54 5.76
N LEU A 263 13.81 -2.45 6.67
CA LEU A 263 12.68 -3.37 6.53
C LEU A 263 11.34 -2.62 6.52
N TYR A 264 11.16 -1.64 7.42
CA TYR A 264 9.98 -0.79 7.40
C TYR A 264 9.85 -0.02 6.08
N GLN A 265 10.92 0.60 5.58
CA GLN A 265 10.87 1.35 4.32
C GLN A 265 10.58 0.45 3.11
N ALA A 266 11.18 -0.74 3.03
CA ALA A 266 10.84 -1.73 2.00
C ALA A 266 9.37 -2.15 2.09
N ALA A 267 8.88 -2.42 3.31
CA ALA A 267 7.49 -2.77 3.56
C ALA A 267 6.56 -1.60 3.21
N ASP A 268 6.92 -0.34 3.49
CA ASP A 268 6.12 0.84 3.14
C ASP A 268 6.09 1.10 1.62
N LYS A 269 7.16 0.78 0.89
CA LYS A 269 7.17 0.93 -0.58
C LYS A 269 6.68 -0.29 -1.35
N GLY A 270 6.30 -1.36 -0.66
CA GLY A 270 5.75 -2.57 -1.29
C GLY A 270 6.82 -3.45 -1.95
N GLN A 271 8.06 -3.38 -1.47
CA GLN A 271 9.21 -4.07 -2.06
C GLN A 271 9.32 -5.50 -1.51
N GLU A 272 8.44 -6.40 -1.95
CA GLU A 272 8.31 -7.77 -1.42
C GLU A 272 9.63 -8.55 -1.39
N GLU A 273 10.42 -8.48 -2.45
CA GLU A 273 11.70 -9.19 -2.55
C GLU A 273 12.74 -8.65 -1.56
N CYS A 274 12.79 -7.33 -1.34
CA CYS A 274 13.67 -6.72 -0.36
C CYS A 274 13.23 -7.05 1.08
N VAL A 275 11.93 -7.06 1.36
CA VAL A 275 11.41 -7.46 2.68
C VAL A 275 11.81 -8.91 2.98
N LEU A 276 11.66 -9.83 2.03
CA LEU A 276 12.09 -11.21 2.21
C LEU A 276 13.59 -11.32 2.49
N ALA A 277 14.43 -10.62 1.72
CA ALA A 277 15.88 -10.66 1.92
C ALA A 277 16.31 -10.10 3.30
N LEU A 278 15.66 -9.03 3.75
CA LEU A 278 15.91 -8.43 5.07
C LEU A 278 15.50 -9.36 6.21
N LEU A 279 14.33 -10.01 6.09
CA LEU A 279 13.84 -11.01 7.05
C LEU A 279 14.75 -12.26 7.09
N GLU A 280 15.17 -12.78 5.93
CA GLU A 280 16.11 -13.92 5.85
C GLU A 280 17.49 -13.56 6.45
N ALA A 281 17.87 -12.28 6.42
CA ALA A 281 19.08 -11.78 7.08
C ALA A 281 18.90 -11.49 8.58
N GLY A 282 17.73 -11.76 9.16
CA GLY A 282 17.46 -11.65 10.59
C GLY A 282 17.06 -10.25 11.09
N CYS A 283 16.62 -9.34 10.20
CA CYS A 283 16.10 -8.03 10.62
C CYS A 283 14.76 -8.19 11.35
N ASP A 284 14.52 -7.42 12.41
CA ASP A 284 13.32 -7.53 13.25
C ASP A 284 12.13 -6.74 12.67
N PRO A 285 11.01 -7.39 12.27
CA PRO A 285 9.82 -6.70 11.78
C PRO A 285 9.02 -5.96 12.86
N ASN A 286 9.40 -6.11 14.14
CA ASN A 286 8.67 -5.56 15.29
C ASN A 286 9.21 -4.23 15.80
N ILE A 287 10.26 -3.68 15.19
CA ILE A 287 10.76 -2.36 15.50
C ILE A 287 9.75 -1.31 15.05
N LEU A 288 9.41 -0.41 15.98
CA LEU A 288 8.38 0.61 15.78
C LEU A 288 9.00 1.94 15.40
N THR A 289 8.36 2.62 14.45
CA THR A 289 8.69 4.01 14.12
C THR A 289 8.38 4.97 15.26
N VAL A 290 8.80 6.23 15.13
CA VAL A 290 8.41 7.31 16.06
C VAL A 290 6.89 7.45 16.15
N ALA A 291 6.17 7.20 15.04
CA ALA A 291 4.71 7.16 14.98
C ALA A 291 4.09 5.87 15.56
N LYS A 292 4.91 4.99 16.18
CA LYS A 292 4.54 3.67 16.70
C LYS A 292 4.00 2.71 15.64
N CYS A 293 4.39 2.88 14.38
CA CYS A 293 4.00 1.97 13.31
C CYS A 293 4.99 0.80 13.23
N SER A 294 4.48 -0.42 13.17
CA SER A 294 5.23 -1.61 12.73
C SER A 294 5.16 -1.76 11.20
N ALA A 295 5.99 -2.63 10.63
CA ALA A 295 5.96 -2.96 9.19
C ALA A 295 4.59 -3.48 8.70
N LEU A 296 3.78 -4.08 9.59
CA LEU A 296 2.42 -4.53 9.26
C LEU A 296 1.41 -3.40 9.01
N HIS A 297 1.65 -2.19 9.56
CA HIS A 297 0.71 -1.06 9.40
C HIS A 297 0.58 -0.61 7.94
N PRO A 298 1.66 -0.18 7.26
CA PRO A 298 1.55 0.34 5.89
C PRO A 298 1.08 -0.72 4.89
N VAL A 299 1.52 -1.97 5.04
CA VAL A 299 1.09 -3.08 4.16
C VAL A 299 -0.39 -3.42 4.35
N SER A 300 -0.90 -3.34 5.60
CA SER A 300 -2.32 -3.57 5.89
C SER A 300 -3.20 -2.43 5.39
N GLU A 301 -2.71 -1.19 5.42
CA GLU A 301 -3.40 -0.03 4.88
C GLU A 301 -3.54 -0.09 3.36
N ARG A 302 -2.48 -0.51 2.64
CA ARG A 302 -2.50 -0.66 1.18
C ARG A 302 -3.21 -1.93 0.69
N GLY A 303 -3.37 -2.93 1.55
CA GLY A 303 -4.02 -4.19 1.20
C GLY A 303 -3.08 -5.24 0.59
N ASP A 304 -1.77 -5.11 0.83
CA ASP A 304 -0.77 -6.01 0.28
C ASP A 304 -0.77 -7.34 1.03
N THR A 305 -1.50 -8.31 0.47
CA THR A 305 -1.73 -9.61 1.12
C THR A 305 -0.48 -10.46 1.17
N SER A 306 0.37 -10.38 0.14
CA SER A 306 1.63 -11.14 0.07
C SER A 306 2.57 -10.68 1.17
N LEU A 307 2.78 -9.36 1.31
CA LEU A 307 3.63 -8.79 2.35
C LEU A 307 3.09 -9.04 3.76
N VAL A 308 1.77 -8.97 3.97
CA VAL A 308 1.16 -9.31 5.26
C VAL A 308 1.46 -10.76 5.61
N GLN A 309 1.24 -11.70 4.69
CA GLN A 309 1.52 -13.13 4.95
C GLN A 309 3.00 -13.36 5.23
N LEU A 310 3.89 -12.73 4.46
CA LEU A 310 5.33 -12.81 4.66
C LEU A 310 5.75 -12.30 6.05
N LEU A 311 5.30 -11.12 6.46
CA LEU A 311 5.62 -10.57 7.78
C LEU A 311 5.09 -11.45 8.92
N LEU A 312 3.88 -12.02 8.77
CA LEU A 312 3.31 -12.94 9.75
C LEU A 312 4.09 -14.26 9.85
N GLU A 313 4.59 -14.77 8.71
CA GLU A 313 5.46 -15.96 8.67
C GLU A 313 6.76 -15.74 9.45
N TYR A 314 7.25 -14.50 9.52
CA TYR A 314 8.42 -14.10 10.30
C TYR A 314 8.05 -13.43 11.65
N HIS A 315 6.94 -13.86 12.25
CA HIS A 315 6.54 -13.50 13.62
C HIS A 315 6.34 -11.99 13.86
N ALA A 316 5.88 -11.24 12.85
CA ALA A 316 5.46 -9.86 13.07
C ALA A 316 4.21 -9.78 13.99
N HIS A 317 4.28 -8.93 15.00
CA HIS A 317 3.19 -8.70 15.95
C HIS A 317 2.04 -7.92 15.30
N THR A 318 0.84 -8.50 15.40
CA THR A 318 -0.39 -8.02 14.76
C THR A 318 -1.14 -6.93 15.55
N ASP A 319 -0.80 -6.76 16.83
CA ASP A 319 -1.61 -5.98 17.77
C ASP A 319 -1.01 -4.62 18.15
N PHE A 320 0.14 -4.27 17.58
CA PHE A 320 0.74 -2.96 17.80
C PHE A 320 -0.21 -1.85 17.36
N LYS A 321 -0.24 -0.79 18.16
CA LYS A 321 -1.06 0.39 17.92
C LYS A 321 -0.16 1.56 17.55
N ASN A 322 -0.45 2.19 16.40
CA ASN A 322 0.20 3.44 16.03
C ASN A 322 -0.23 4.62 16.92
N GLN A 323 0.29 5.81 16.64
CA GLN A 323 -0.05 7.06 17.34
C GLN A 323 -1.56 7.41 17.33
N HIS A 324 -2.34 6.87 16.40
CA HIS A 324 -3.80 7.04 16.35
C HIS A 324 -4.56 5.91 17.06
N LEU A 325 -3.83 5.05 17.78
CA LEU A 325 -4.30 3.82 18.41
C LEU A 325 -4.87 2.78 17.44
N ASN A 326 -4.58 2.93 16.14
CA ASN A 326 -5.01 1.96 15.13
C ASN A 326 -4.04 0.78 15.12
N ALA A 327 -4.59 -0.43 15.24
CA ALA A 327 -3.87 -1.66 14.91
C ALA A 327 -3.97 -1.98 13.40
N PRO A 328 -3.08 -2.81 12.83
CA PRO A 328 -3.13 -3.27 11.43
C PRO A 328 -4.53 -3.71 10.98
N LEU A 329 -5.28 -4.41 11.84
CA LEU A 329 -6.66 -4.82 11.54
C LEU A 329 -7.61 -3.64 11.31
N HIS A 330 -7.48 -2.54 12.05
CA HIS A 330 -8.31 -1.34 11.85
C HIS A 330 -8.08 -0.73 10.46
N LEU A 331 -6.82 -0.65 10.03
CA LEU A 331 -6.45 -0.11 8.71
C LEU A 331 -6.99 -0.99 7.58
N ALA A 332 -6.82 -2.32 7.70
CA ALA A 332 -7.33 -3.27 6.73
C ALA A 332 -8.87 -3.23 6.61
N VAL A 333 -9.58 -3.09 7.75
CA VAL A 333 -11.05 -3.00 7.79
C VAL A 333 -11.56 -1.69 7.21
N LYS A 334 -10.95 -0.56 7.59
CA LYS A 334 -11.31 0.77 7.08
C LYS A 334 -11.24 0.82 5.55
N ASN A 335 -10.24 0.16 4.96
CA ASN A 335 -10.05 0.09 3.51
C ASN A 335 -10.67 -1.16 2.85
N SER A 336 -11.35 -2.01 3.63
CA SER A 336 -12.08 -3.21 3.13
C SER A 336 -11.21 -4.25 2.42
N HIS A 337 -9.96 -4.42 2.86
CA HIS A 337 -9.01 -5.37 2.29
C HIS A 337 -9.29 -6.80 2.77
N LEU A 338 -10.27 -7.47 2.18
CA LEU A 338 -10.75 -8.80 2.62
C LEU A 338 -9.63 -9.84 2.82
N PRO A 339 -8.67 -10.01 1.89
CA PRO A 339 -7.64 -11.05 2.05
C PRO A 339 -6.63 -10.73 3.16
N VAL A 340 -6.34 -9.45 3.40
CA VAL A 340 -5.52 -9.00 4.54
C VAL A 340 -6.25 -9.26 5.85
N ILE A 341 -7.54 -8.88 5.94
CA ILE A 341 -8.36 -9.14 7.13
C ILE A 341 -8.38 -10.63 7.46
N HIS A 342 -8.63 -11.47 6.45
CA HIS A 342 -8.60 -12.93 6.62
C HIS A 342 -7.23 -13.41 7.13
N SER A 343 -6.13 -12.90 6.58
CA SER A 343 -4.77 -13.30 6.99
C SER A 343 -4.46 -12.89 8.43
N LEU A 344 -4.84 -11.67 8.84
CA LEU A 344 -4.66 -11.19 10.22
C LEU A 344 -5.50 -11.98 11.23
N LEU A 345 -6.76 -12.29 10.89
CA LEU A 345 -7.64 -13.10 11.74
C LEU A 345 -7.11 -14.54 11.88
N ALA A 346 -6.63 -15.13 10.78
CA ALA A 346 -6.04 -16.48 10.80
C ALA A 346 -4.76 -16.55 11.63
N ALA A 347 -4.01 -15.45 11.72
CA ALA A 347 -2.83 -15.33 12.59
C ALA A 347 -3.18 -15.10 14.07
N GLY A 348 -4.46 -15.02 14.43
CA GLY A 348 -4.90 -14.87 15.81
C GLY A 348 -4.69 -13.47 16.38
N CYS A 349 -4.78 -12.42 15.56
CA CYS A 349 -4.73 -11.05 16.06
C CYS A 349 -5.84 -10.78 17.09
N ASN A 350 -5.57 -9.86 18.02
CA ASN A 350 -6.55 -9.42 18.98
C ASN A 350 -7.63 -8.59 18.27
N ILE A 351 -8.75 -9.25 17.99
CA ILE A 351 -9.91 -8.66 17.33
C ILE A 351 -10.61 -7.58 18.19
N ASN A 352 -10.40 -7.59 19.51
CA ASN A 352 -11.07 -6.68 20.45
C ASN A 352 -10.28 -5.38 20.69
N VAL A 353 -9.22 -5.15 19.93
CA VAL A 353 -8.44 -3.92 19.99
C VAL A 353 -9.32 -2.74 19.60
N THR A 354 -9.15 -1.63 20.31
CA THR A 354 -9.88 -0.37 20.08
C THR A 354 -8.95 0.76 19.63
N ASP A 355 -9.48 1.64 18.77
CA ASP A 355 -8.80 2.86 18.32
C ASP A 355 -8.96 4.05 19.29
N LYS A 356 -8.60 5.26 18.84
CA LYS A 356 -8.71 6.50 19.62
C LYS A 356 -10.14 6.92 19.98
N THR A 357 -11.14 6.45 19.25
CA THR A 357 -12.57 6.67 19.52
C THR A 357 -13.18 5.49 20.26
N SER A 358 -12.34 4.58 20.79
CA SER A 358 -12.75 3.34 21.43
C SER A 358 -13.53 2.41 20.49
N GLN A 359 -13.44 2.62 19.17
CA GLN A 359 -14.09 1.79 18.16
C GLN A 359 -13.24 0.55 17.91
N THR A 360 -13.88 -0.61 17.88
CA THR A 360 -13.27 -1.86 17.39
C THR A 360 -13.36 -1.95 15.87
N ALA A 361 -12.64 -2.90 15.27
CA ALA A 361 -12.81 -3.27 13.87
C ALA A 361 -14.28 -3.47 13.45
N LEU A 362 -15.11 -4.06 14.32
CA LEU A 362 -16.54 -4.27 14.02
C LEU A 362 -17.32 -2.95 13.97
N HIS A 363 -17.00 -1.97 14.80
CA HIS A 363 -17.63 -0.65 14.75
C HIS A 363 -17.35 0.04 13.41
N LEU A 364 -16.09 -0.02 12.94
CA LEU A 364 -15.69 0.56 11.65
C LEU A 364 -16.37 -0.17 10.46
N ALA A 365 -16.43 -1.50 10.51
CA ALA A 365 -17.11 -2.30 9.47
C ALA A 365 -18.63 -2.04 9.44
N ALA A 366 -19.24 -1.87 10.61
CA ALA A 366 -20.65 -1.57 10.76
C ALA A 366 -21.03 -0.17 10.26
N GLU A 367 -20.18 0.84 10.52
CA GLU A 367 -20.39 2.21 10.04
C GLU A 367 -20.20 2.33 8.52
N SER A 368 -19.33 1.52 7.94
CA SER A 368 -19.00 1.55 6.50
C SER A 368 -19.90 0.67 5.62
N GLY A 369 -20.86 -0.06 6.19
CA GLY A 369 -21.80 -0.89 5.42
C GLY A 369 -21.17 -2.14 4.77
N ARG A 370 -19.99 -2.58 5.22
CA ARG A 370 -19.20 -3.63 4.56
C ARG A 370 -19.61 -5.04 5.05
N THR A 371 -20.67 -5.59 4.46
CA THR A 371 -21.28 -6.86 4.90
C THR A 371 -20.29 -8.05 4.92
N GLU A 372 -19.38 -8.13 3.94
CA GLU A 372 -18.37 -9.18 3.86
C GLU A 372 -17.36 -9.09 5.01
N VAL A 373 -16.96 -7.87 5.37
CA VAL A 373 -16.04 -7.62 6.48
C VAL A 373 -16.72 -7.97 7.81
N VAL A 374 -17.96 -7.52 7.99
CA VAL A 374 -18.77 -7.86 9.18
C VAL A 374 -18.92 -9.38 9.32
N GLU A 375 -19.22 -10.08 8.23
CA GLU A 375 -19.35 -11.55 8.25
C GLU A 375 -18.06 -12.23 8.74
N MET A 376 -16.89 -11.84 8.22
CA MET A 376 -15.60 -12.39 8.65
C MET A 376 -15.32 -12.09 10.13
N LEU A 377 -15.57 -10.86 10.56
CA LEU A 377 -15.35 -10.40 11.93
C LEU A 377 -16.29 -11.11 12.93
N LEU A 378 -17.58 -11.25 12.61
CA LEU A 378 -18.55 -11.96 13.44
C LEU A 378 -18.19 -13.44 13.57
N LYS A 379 -17.69 -14.09 12.50
CA LYS A 379 -17.20 -15.47 12.54
C LYS A 379 -15.97 -15.66 13.41
N ALA A 380 -15.14 -14.63 13.57
CA ALA A 380 -13.96 -14.66 14.43
C ALA A 380 -14.29 -14.61 15.94
N GLY A 381 -15.55 -14.39 16.32
CA GLY A 381 -15.98 -14.43 17.73
C GLY A 381 -15.61 -13.18 18.53
N MET A 382 -15.73 -12.00 17.91
CA MET A 382 -15.48 -10.72 18.56
C MET A 382 -16.38 -10.47 19.78
N ASN A 383 -15.90 -9.67 20.73
CA ASN A 383 -16.72 -9.20 21.82
C ASN A 383 -17.70 -8.12 21.33
N LEU A 384 -18.97 -8.49 21.22
CA LEU A 384 -20.06 -7.65 20.73
C LEU A 384 -20.55 -6.62 21.77
N THR A 385 -20.11 -6.74 23.03
CA THR A 385 -20.51 -5.85 24.14
C THR A 385 -19.64 -4.60 24.28
N LEU A 386 -18.53 -4.51 23.53
CA LEU A 386 -17.64 -3.36 23.58
C LEU A 386 -18.34 -2.11 23.02
N CYS A 387 -18.16 -0.99 23.71
CA CYS A 387 -18.72 0.29 23.32
C CYS A 387 -17.64 1.26 22.84
N ASP A 388 -18.01 2.09 21.86
CA ASP A 388 -17.24 3.26 21.46
C ASP A 388 -17.26 4.39 22.53
N ARG A 389 -16.60 5.50 22.23
CA ARG A 389 -16.51 6.67 23.12
C ARG A 389 -17.88 7.32 23.40
N GLN A 390 -18.88 7.09 22.55
CA GLN A 390 -20.26 7.55 22.73
C GLN A 390 -21.10 6.54 23.52
N GLY A 391 -20.52 5.43 23.98
CA GLY A 391 -21.23 4.39 24.71
C GLY A 391 -22.10 3.50 23.80
N LYS A 392 -21.88 3.51 22.50
CA LYS A 392 -22.63 2.70 21.53
C LYS A 392 -21.85 1.43 21.19
N THR A 393 -22.53 0.29 21.20
CA THR A 393 -21.99 -0.97 20.65
C THR A 393 -22.00 -0.92 19.12
N ALA A 394 -21.33 -1.89 18.47
CA ALA A 394 -21.37 -2.02 17.02
C ALA A 394 -22.79 -2.17 16.46
N LEU A 395 -23.70 -2.83 17.20
CA LEU A 395 -25.13 -2.89 16.89
C LEU A 395 -25.75 -1.49 16.85
N GLY A 396 -25.46 -0.67 17.86
CA GLY A 396 -25.95 0.70 17.94
C GLY A 396 -25.38 1.62 16.86
N VAL A 397 -24.14 1.39 16.43
CA VAL A 397 -23.52 2.09 15.29
C VAL A 397 -24.19 1.69 13.98
N ALA A 398 -24.39 0.39 13.73
CA ALA A 398 -25.09 -0.11 12.53
C ALA A 398 -26.53 0.43 12.43
N ALA A 399 -27.25 0.49 13.55
CA ALA A 399 -28.61 1.05 13.61
C ALA A 399 -28.62 2.54 13.24
N ARG A 400 -27.72 3.34 13.83
CA ARG A 400 -27.56 4.77 13.53
C ARG A 400 -27.16 5.03 12.07
N ALA A 401 -26.31 4.18 11.50
CA ALA A 401 -25.85 4.27 10.12
C ALA A 401 -26.91 3.77 9.10
N ASN A 402 -28.07 3.28 9.57
CA ASN A 402 -29.13 2.69 8.76
C ASN A 402 -28.69 1.44 7.97
N GLU A 403 -27.75 0.66 8.52
CA GLU A 403 -27.25 -0.56 7.90
C GLU A 403 -28.10 -1.78 8.32
N VAL A 404 -29.25 -1.93 7.66
CA VAL A 404 -30.31 -2.93 7.99
C VAL A 404 -29.77 -4.36 8.05
N ILE A 405 -29.00 -4.76 7.03
CA ILE A 405 -28.47 -6.12 6.92
C ILE A 405 -27.45 -6.37 8.03
N ILE A 406 -26.61 -5.39 8.35
CA ILE A 406 -25.59 -5.52 9.40
C ILE A 406 -26.23 -5.62 10.79
N VAL A 407 -27.29 -4.85 11.06
CA VAL A 407 -28.08 -5.01 12.29
C VAL A 407 -28.56 -6.45 12.44
N ASP A 408 -29.16 -7.01 11.39
CA ASP A 408 -29.64 -8.40 11.42
C ASP A 408 -28.49 -9.40 11.64
N MET A 409 -27.35 -9.20 10.98
CA MET A 409 -26.15 -10.03 11.14
C MET A 409 -25.61 -10.00 12.56
N ILE A 410 -25.49 -8.81 13.17
CA ILE A 410 -24.98 -8.65 14.54
C ILE A 410 -25.94 -9.31 15.54
N ILE A 411 -27.26 -9.10 15.42
CA ILE A 411 -28.23 -9.72 16.34
C ILE A 411 -28.19 -11.25 16.22
N LYS A 412 -28.10 -11.79 14.99
CA LYS A 412 -27.92 -13.24 14.80
C LYS A 412 -26.65 -13.75 15.48
N ALA A 413 -25.54 -13.03 15.37
CA ALA A 413 -24.29 -13.39 16.03
C ALA A 413 -24.38 -13.31 17.57
N GLU A 414 -24.97 -12.26 18.13
CA GLU A 414 -25.21 -12.14 19.57
C GLU A 414 -25.99 -13.34 20.11
N ARG A 415 -27.09 -13.71 19.43
CA ARG A 415 -27.92 -14.85 19.80
C ARG A 415 -27.17 -16.17 19.68
N TYR A 416 -26.41 -16.35 18.59
CA TYR A 416 -25.60 -17.55 18.38
C TYR A 416 -24.54 -17.73 19.46
N TYR A 417 -23.77 -16.68 19.78
CA TYR A 417 -22.72 -16.78 20.80
C TYR A 417 -23.27 -16.91 22.22
N ALA A 418 -24.40 -16.27 22.54
CA ALA A 418 -25.09 -16.47 23.82
C ALA A 418 -25.55 -17.93 23.98
N TRP A 419 -26.13 -18.51 22.92
CA TRP A 419 -26.52 -19.92 22.91
C TRP A 419 -25.30 -20.84 23.07
N ARG A 420 -24.20 -20.55 22.35
CA ARG A 420 -22.96 -21.33 22.39
C ARG A 420 -22.31 -21.33 23.79
N GLN A 421 -22.39 -20.21 24.50
CA GLN A 421 -21.93 -20.09 25.89
C GLN A 421 -22.83 -20.85 26.86
N ALA A 422 -24.14 -20.85 26.64
CA ALA A 422 -25.10 -21.57 27.48
C ALA A 422 -25.09 -23.09 27.27
N ASN A 423 -24.54 -23.58 26.15
CA ASN A 423 -24.53 -25.00 25.78
C ASN A 423 -23.11 -25.49 25.40
N PRO A 424 -22.13 -25.43 26.32
CA PRO A 424 -20.75 -25.78 26.00
C PRO A 424 -20.59 -27.23 25.53
N GLU A 425 -21.41 -28.14 26.08
CA GLU A 425 -21.42 -29.58 25.78
C GLU A 425 -21.71 -29.89 24.30
N LEU A 426 -22.47 -29.03 23.61
CA LEU A 426 -22.92 -29.24 22.23
C LEU A 426 -21.97 -28.59 21.21
N ASN A 427 -20.94 -27.87 21.65
CA ASN A 427 -20.05 -27.13 20.75
C ASN A 427 -19.18 -28.03 19.86
N GLU A 428 -18.88 -29.26 20.30
CA GLU A 428 -18.15 -30.26 19.51
C GLU A 428 -19.07 -31.01 18.53
N SER A 429 -20.37 -31.12 18.82
CA SER A 429 -21.32 -31.89 18.00
C SER A 429 -22.03 -31.07 16.93
N VAL A 430 -21.97 -29.73 17.00
CA VAL A 430 -22.61 -28.82 16.02
C VAL A 430 -21.69 -28.63 14.82
N HIS A 431 -21.28 -29.75 14.21
CA HIS A 431 -20.88 -29.73 12.81
C HIS A 431 -22.16 -29.78 11.98
N SER A 432 -22.79 -28.60 11.85
CA SER A 432 -23.88 -28.40 10.89
C SER A 432 -23.43 -28.89 9.51
N GLU A 433 -24.34 -29.54 8.77
CA GLU A 433 -24.17 -29.86 7.33
C GLU A 433 -23.76 -28.63 6.49
N TYR A 434 -24.01 -27.42 7.02
CA TYR A 434 -23.76 -26.14 6.37
C TYR A 434 -22.79 -25.24 7.14
N PRO A 435 -21.95 -24.45 6.44
CA PRO A 435 -21.07 -23.47 7.06
C PRO A 435 -21.86 -22.40 7.83
N LEU A 436 -21.37 -21.99 9.01
CA LEU A 436 -21.91 -20.87 9.77
C LEU A 436 -21.96 -19.61 8.87
N THR A 437 -23.09 -18.91 8.88
CA THR A 437 -23.26 -17.63 8.18
C THR A 437 -24.24 -16.74 8.92
N PHE A 438 -23.98 -15.44 8.98
CA PHE A 438 -24.91 -14.47 9.55
C PHE A 438 -25.65 -13.67 8.49
N LYS A 439 -25.25 -13.80 7.22
CA LYS A 439 -25.90 -13.18 6.06
C LYS A 439 -27.38 -13.59 5.95
N LEU A 440 -28.12 -12.88 5.09
CA LEU A 440 -29.51 -13.22 4.79
C LEU A 440 -29.57 -14.63 4.20
N ASP A 441 -30.50 -15.44 4.72
CA ASP A 441 -30.64 -16.81 4.25
C ASP A 441 -31.42 -16.84 2.93
N HIS A 442 -30.81 -17.47 1.92
CA HIS A 442 -31.38 -17.67 0.59
C HIS A 442 -31.54 -19.15 0.22
N ARG A 443 -31.28 -20.07 1.16
CA ARG A 443 -31.41 -21.52 0.95
C ARG A 443 -32.81 -21.92 0.50
N HIS A 444 -32.87 -22.99 -0.29
CA HIS A 444 -34.13 -23.49 -0.85
C HIS A 444 -34.94 -24.23 0.22
N GLU A 445 -34.24 -24.93 1.11
CA GLU A 445 -34.76 -25.70 2.24
C GLU A 445 -35.57 -24.82 3.18
N THR A 446 -35.12 -23.58 3.41
CA THR A 446 -35.75 -22.63 4.35
C THR A 446 -36.80 -21.74 3.68
N LYS A 447 -37.00 -21.88 2.36
CA LYS A 447 -37.93 -21.04 1.57
C LYS A 447 -39.36 -21.10 2.11
N GLN A 448 -39.82 -22.26 2.56
CA GLN A 448 -41.16 -22.43 3.13
C GLN A 448 -41.32 -21.66 4.43
N LEU A 449 -40.37 -21.82 5.37
CA LEU A 449 -40.38 -21.11 6.65
C LEU A 449 -40.26 -19.59 6.47
N ARG A 450 -39.44 -19.13 5.52
CA ARG A 450 -39.33 -17.71 5.17
C ARG A 450 -40.64 -17.15 4.59
N SER A 451 -41.37 -17.93 3.80
CA SER A 451 -42.69 -17.54 3.27
C SER A 451 -43.73 -17.42 4.40
N ILE A 452 -43.71 -18.34 5.37
CA ILE A 452 -44.56 -18.28 6.56
C ILE A 452 -44.23 -17.03 7.40
N ALA A 453 -42.93 -16.77 7.64
CA ALA A 453 -42.48 -15.59 8.36
C ALA A 453 -42.96 -14.28 7.70
N TRP A 454 -42.85 -14.20 6.36
CA TRP A 454 -43.35 -13.06 5.61
C TRP A 454 -44.87 -12.90 5.77
N ARG A 455 -45.64 -13.96 5.57
CA ARG A 455 -47.11 -13.89 5.70
C ARG A 455 -47.54 -13.47 7.10
N LEU A 456 -46.90 -14.06 8.11
CA LEU A 456 -47.14 -13.72 9.50
C LEU A 456 -46.92 -12.22 9.73
N ALA A 457 -45.78 -11.69 9.30
CA ALA A 457 -45.43 -10.28 9.48
C ALA A 457 -46.35 -9.30 8.73
N TYR A 458 -46.71 -9.58 7.47
CA TYR A 458 -47.42 -8.62 6.62
C TYR A 458 -48.95 -8.74 6.65
N GLU A 459 -49.48 -9.93 6.95
CA GLU A 459 -50.92 -10.22 6.85
C GLU A 459 -51.58 -10.52 8.20
N LEU A 460 -50.84 -11.12 9.16
CA LEU A 460 -51.45 -11.69 10.36
C LEU A 460 -51.13 -10.92 11.65
N LEU A 461 -49.93 -10.33 11.77
CA LEU A 461 -49.54 -9.56 12.95
C LEU A 461 -50.11 -8.13 12.93
N LYS A 462 -50.46 -7.60 14.11
CA LYS A 462 -50.85 -6.20 14.33
C LYS A 462 -49.68 -5.39 14.88
N ALA A 463 -49.88 -4.07 14.93
CA ALA A 463 -48.92 -3.15 15.54
C ALA A 463 -48.71 -3.52 17.02
N GLY A 464 -47.46 -3.84 17.38
CA GLY A 464 -47.06 -4.24 18.74
C GLY A 464 -46.89 -5.74 18.95
N ASP A 465 -47.50 -6.60 18.11
CA ASP A 465 -47.41 -8.06 18.29
C ASP A 465 -45.98 -8.58 18.09
N TRP A 466 -45.24 -8.00 17.15
CA TRP A 466 -43.83 -8.37 16.92
C TRP A 466 -42.94 -8.08 18.13
N LYS A 467 -43.23 -7.02 18.92
CA LYS A 467 -42.45 -6.72 20.14
C LYS A 467 -42.73 -7.75 21.23
N ARG A 468 -43.99 -8.17 21.38
CA ARG A 468 -44.38 -9.24 22.33
C ARG A 468 -43.73 -10.57 21.96
N LEU A 469 -43.68 -10.90 20.67
CA LEU A 469 -42.97 -12.08 20.17
C LEU A 469 -41.46 -11.98 20.41
N ALA A 470 -40.86 -10.82 20.14
CA ALA A 470 -39.45 -10.58 20.42
C ALA A 470 -39.11 -10.75 21.92
N GLU A 471 -39.93 -10.19 22.81
CA GLU A 471 -39.81 -10.36 24.26
C GLU A 471 -39.92 -11.83 24.69
N HIS A 472 -40.90 -12.57 24.13
CA HIS A 472 -41.07 -14.00 24.40
C HIS A 472 -39.85 -14.83 23.97
N TRP A 473 -39.22 -14.49 22.85
CA TRP A 473 -38.00 -15.14 22.35
C TRP A 473 -36.69 -14.55 22.89
N GLY A 474 -36.77 -13.72 23.93
CA GLY A 474 -35.61 -13.21 24.64
C GLY A 474 -34.75 -12.22 23.85
N PHE A 475 -35.33 -11.47 22.90
CA PHE A 475 -34.64 -10.33 22.31
C PHE A 475 -34.42 -9.23 23.35
N THR A 476 -33.22 -8.64 23.38
CA THR A 476 -32.94 -7.55 24.32
C THR A 476 -33.63 -6.26 23.89
N LYS A 477 -33.76 -5.30 24.82
CA LYS A 477 -34.34 -3.99 24.51
C LYS A 477 -33.53 -3.26 23.45
N GLU A 478 -32.20 -3.40 23.49
CA GLU A 478 -31.28 -2.82 22.51
C GLU A 478 -31.50 -3.42 21.12
N GLN A 479 -31.67 -4.74 21.02
CA GLN A 479 -31.96 -5.43 19.74
C GLN A 479 -33.31 -4.98 19.16
N VAL A 480 -34.36 -4.93 19.98
CA VAL A 480 -35.69 -4.45 19.56
C VAL A 480 -35.64 -2.98 19.13
N SER A 481 -34.89 -2.15 19.86
CA SER A 481 -34.68 -0.75 19.51
C SER A 481 -33.96 -0.61 18.18
N ALA A 482 -32.86 -1.33 17.97
CA ALA A 482 -32.05 -1.31 16.75
C ALA A 482 -32.87 -1.73 15.51
N ILE A 483 -33.72 -2.74 15.62
CA ILE A 483 -34.65 -3.15 14.54
C ILE A 483 -35.64 -2.01 14.24
N SER A 484 -36.16 -1.35 15.28
CA SER A 484 -37.20 -0.33 15.14
C SER A 484 -36.71 1.05 14.67
N GLU A 485 -35.42 1.34 14.83
CA GLU A 485 -34.81 2.63 14.49
C GLU A 485 -34.69 2.82 12.96
N GLN A 486 -34.76 1.74 12.18
CA GLN A 486 -34.45 1.75 10.75
C GLN A 486 -35.64 2.08 9.84
N TRP A 487 -36.89 1.92 10.30
CA TRP A 487 -38.07 2.36 9.54
C TRP A 487 -39.09 3.11 10.39
N THR A 488 -39.45 4.30 9.91
CA THR A 488 -40.48 5.15 10.51
C THR A 488 -41.77 5.09 9.70
N GLY A 489 -42.93 4.91 10.35
CA GLY A 489 -44.24 4.97 9.70
C GLY A 489 -45.27 4.01 10.28
N GLN A 490 -46.55 4.21 9.96
CA GLN A 490 -47.67 3.43 10.54
C GLN A 490 -47.65 1.93 10.18
N ARG A 491 -46.95 1.54 9.09
CA ARG A 491 -46.81 0.14 8.64
C ARG A 491 -45.41 -0.45 8.85
N SER A 492 -44.49 0.30 9.46
CA SER A 492 -43.11 -0.14 9.74
C SER A 492 -43.03 -1.44 10.56
N TYR A 493 -44.02 -1.68 11.42
CA TYR A 493 -44.10 -2.89 12.24
C TYR A 493 -44.12 -4.19 11.43
N LYS A 494 -44.55 -4.17 10.16
CA LYS A 494 -44.53 -5.33 9.27
C LYS A 494 -43.10 -5.72 8.90
N GLU A 495 -42.29 -4.73 8.53
CA GLU A 495 -40.87 -4.92 8.23
C GLU A 495 -40.08 -5.34 9.48
N HIS A 496 -40.33 -4.68 10.62
CA HIS A 496 -39.72 -5.05 11.90
C HIS A 496 -40.07 -6.49 12.29
N GLY A 497 -41.34 -6.89 12.13
CA GLY A 497 -41.80 -8.24 12.40
C GLY A 497 -41.15 -9.28 11.48
N ASN A 498 -41.06 -9.00 10.17
CA ASN A 498 -40.44 -9.89 9.21
C ASN A 498 -38.96 -10.13 9.53
N ARG A 499 -38.19 -9.06 9.80
CA ARG A 499 -36.78 -9.18 10.18
C ARG A 499 -36.57 -9.93 11.48
N MET A 500 -37.34 -9.59 12.50
CA MET A 500 -37.29 -10.26 13.81
C MET A 500 -37.55 -11.78 13.66
N LEU A 501 -38.54 -12.16 12.83
CA LEU A 501 -38.83 -13.57 12.52
C LEU A 501 -37.67 -14.25 11.78
N LEU A 502 -37.03 -13.57 10.83
CA LEU A 502 -35.88 -14.13 10.09
C LEU A 502 -34.63 -14.29 10.98
N ILE A 503 -34.41 -13.36 11.91
CA ILE A 503 -33.34 -13.47 12.92
C ILE A 503 -33.62 -14.63 13.87
N TRP A 504 -34.86 -14.75 14.35
CA TRP A 504 -35.27 -15.84 15.23
C TRP A 504 -35.11 -17.20 14.54
N LEU A 505 -35.59 -17.32 13.30
CA LEU A 505 -35.50 -18.54 12.50
C LEU A 505 -34.05 -19.03 12.33
N HIS A 506 -33.12 -18.10 12.08
CA HIS A 506 -31.68 -18.42 12.00
C HIS A 506 -31.15 -19.06 13.28
N GLY A 507 -31.56 -18.56 14.45
CA GLY A 507 -31.21 -19.16 15.74
C GLY A 507 -31.78 -20.56 15.90
N GLU A 508 -33.07 -20.76 15.61
CA GLU A 508 -33.73 -22.07 15.75
C GLU A 508 -33.09 -23.15 14.88
N GLU A 509 -32.75 -22.81 13.63
CA GLU A 509 -32.09 -23.73 12.69
C GLU A 509 -30.72 -24.19 13.19
N LEU A 510 -29.96 -23.31 13.85
CA LEU A 510 -28.67 -23.67 14.45
C LEU A 510 -28.82 -24.59 15.67
N THR A 511 -29.99 -24.58 16.32
CA THR A 511 -30.29 -25.44 17.48
C THR A 511 -30.96 -26.78 17.14
N GLN A 512 -31.18 -27.07 15.84
CA GLN A 512 -31.90 -28.27 15.34
C GLN A 512 -33.29 -28.51 15.96
N ARG A 513 -33.94 -27.46 16.50
CA ARG A 513 -35.31 -27.54 17.02
C ARG A 513 -36.31 -27.46 15.87
N SER A 514 -37.53 -27.95 16.08
CA SER A 514 -38.62 -27.83 15.10
C SER A 514 -39.19 -26.41 15.09
N PRO A 515 -38.88 -25.56 14.09
CA PRO A 515 -39.25 -24.14 14.14
C PRO A 515 -40.77 -23.95 14.07
N ALA A 516 -41.48 -24.81 13.35
CA ALA A 516 -42.94 -24.74 13.22
C ALA A 516 -43.67 -24.93 14.57
N LYS A 517 -43.18 -25.84 15.42
CA LYS A 517 -43.77 -26.11 16.73
C LYS A 517 -43.57 -24.94 17.69
N GLU A 518 -42.35 -24.42 17.76
CA GLU A 518 -42.00 -23.27 18.60
C GLU A 518 -42.76 -22.01 18.17
N LEU A 519 -42.89 -21.79 16.85
CA LEU A 519 -43.66 -20.67 16.30
C LEU A 519 -45.13 -20.72 16.72
N TYR A 520 -45.76 -21.90 16.66
CA TYR A 520 -47.15 -22.09 17.08
C TYR A 520 -47.32 -21.77 18.58
N GLN A 521 -46.44 -22.31 19.43
CA GLN A 521 -46.49 -22.09 20.88
C GLN A 521 -46.31 -20.61 21.24
N ALA A 522 -45.36 -19.93 20.61
CA ALA A 522 -45.12 -18.50 20.80
C ALA A 522 -46.33 -17.64 20.39
N LEU A 523 -46.98 -17.97 19.28
CA LEU A 523 -48.18 -17.24 18.82
C LEU A 523 -49.36 -17.43 19.78
N VAL A 524 -49.58 -18.63 20.31
CA VAL A 524 -50.61 -18.87 21.33
C VAL A 524 -50.30 -18.07 22.60
N HIS A 525 -49.05 -18.12 23.07
CA HIS A 525 -48.64 -17.45 24.31
C HIS A 525 -48.73 -15.92 24.22
N THR A 526 -48.45 -15.34 23.05
CA THR A 526 -48.53 -13.89 22.82
C THR A 526 -49.94 -13.37 22.49
N GLY A 527 -50.97 -14.23 22.55
CA GLY A 527 -52.36 -13.87 22.30
C GLY A 527 -52.75 -13.81 20.82
N ASN A 528 -51.93 -14.38 19.94
CA ASN A 528 -52.11 -14.44 18.48
C ASN A 528 -52.71 -15.78 18.00
N GLY A 529 -53.65 -16.37 18.77
CA GLY A 529 -54.23 -17.70 18.49
C GLY A 529 -54.82 -17.85 17.09
N ARG A 530 -55.48 -16.80 16.54
CA ARG A 530 -56.01 -16.81 15.17
C ARG A 530 -54.92 -16.92 14.09
N ALA A 531 -53.74 -16.36 14.35
CA ALA A 531 -52.59 -16.50 13.44
C ALA A 531 -51.95 -17.90 13.58
N ALA A 532 -51.88 -18.42 14.80
CA ALA A 532 -51.39 -19.76 15.10
C ALA A 532 -52.22 -20.85 14.38
N ASP A 533 -53.55 -20.75 14.43
CA ASP A 533 -54.45 -21.69 13.77
C ASP A 533 -54.32 -21.66 12.24
N LYS A 534 -54.18 -20.46 11.65
CA LYS A 534 -53.99 -20.30 10.21
C LYS A 534 -52.68 -20.94 9.72
N ILE A 535 -51.58 -20.71 10.44
CA ILE A 535 -50.28 -21.31 10.09
C ILE A 535 -50.31 -22.83 10.22
N ARG A 536 -50.94 -23.37 11.27
CA ARG A 536 -51.10 -24.83 11.45
C ARG A 536 -51.89 -25.48 10.32
N THR A 537 -53.01 -24.88 9.91
CA THR A 537 -53.83 -25.41 8.81
C THR A 537 -53.12 -25.37 7.45
N GLU A 538 -52.17 -24.46 7.26
CA GLU A 538 -51.39 -24.35 6.02
C GLU A 538 -50.27 -25.39 5.95
N ASP A 539 -49.60 -25.66 7.06
CA ASP A 539 -48.59 -26.72 7.17
C ASP A 539 -49.21 -28.11 6.90
N GLU A 540 -50.39 -28.38 7.49
CA GLU A 540 -51.17 -29.61 7.27
C GLU A 540 -51.66 -29.76 5.80
N ASN A 541 -52.07 -28.67 5.15
CA ASN A 541 -52.53 -28.66 3.75
C ASN A 541 -51.39 -28.81 2.71
N ILE A 542 -50.15 -28.59 3.10
CA ILE A 542 -48.98 -28.70 2.23
C ILE A 542 -48.27 -30.05 2.43
N SER A 543 -48.17 -30.52 3.68
CA SER A 543 -47.74 -31.90 4.00
C SER A 543 -48.61 -32.94 3.27
N SER A 544 -49.92 -32.72 3.23
CA SER A 544 -50.87 -33.56 2.47
C SER A 544 -50.72 -33.49 0.94
N LYS A 545 -50.10 -32.44 0.38
CA LYS A 545 -49.76 -32.35 -1.05
C LYS A 545 -48.42 -33.02 -1.38
N SER A 546 -47.47 -33.01 -0.45
CA SER A 546 -46.20 -33.74 -0.57
C SER A 546 -46.39 -35.26 -0.54
N CYS A 547 -47.33 -35.78 0.25
CA CYS A 547 -47.66 -37.22 0.27
C CYS A 547 -48.54 -37.71 -0.90
N ARG A 548 -48.91 -36.84 -1.86
CA ARG A 548 -49.75 -37.19 -3.02
C ARG A 548 -48.99 -37.37 -4.33
N VAL A 549 -47.66 -37.29 -4.31
CA VAL A 549 -46.82 -37.69 -5.43
C VAL A 549 -46.06 -38.94 -5.01
N SER A 550 -46.65 -40.10 -5.28
CA SER A 550 -45.98 -41.42 -5.31
C SER A 550 -45.98 -41.92 -6.74
#